data_AF-X1JCS0-F1
#
_entry.id   AF-X1JCS0-F1
#
_cell.length_a   1.000
_cell.length_b   1.000
_cell.length_c   1.000
_cell.angle_alpha   90.00
_cell.angle_beta   90.00
_cell.angle_gamma   90.00
#
_symmetry.space_group_name_H-M   'P 1'
#
loop_
_entity.id
_entity.type
_entity.pdbx_description
1 polymer ?
#
loop_
_entity_poly.entity_id
_entity_poly.type
_entity_poly.pdbx_seq_one_letter_code
_entity_poly.pdbx_strand_id
1 'polypeptide(L)'
;MIMDRNRRISTRITVKAIVGMILVGLLGIPAYSLTLKEQLQKLREAGIPTTLEELALPEIPDEENGALVYRKVFELMDSLHKKYREEWKYMPYEGTVGWDKVPEEEKKKVVDLILHNPEFAKMYQLLEKPPG
;
A
#
# COMPACT_ATOMS: atom_id res chain seq x y z
N MET A 1 55.54 22.51 4.86
CA MET A 1 55.00 22.29 6.22
C MET A 1 53.55 22.77 6.41
N ILE A 2 53.04 23.76 5.65
CA ILE A 2 51.67 24.30 5.78
C ILE A 2 50.59 23.37 5.18
N MET A 3 50.85 22.73 4.03
CA MET A 3 49.89 21.81 3.37
C MET A 3 49.50 20.60 4.23
N ASP A 4 50.43 20.10 5.06
CA ASP A 4 50.21 18.90 5.88
C ASP A 4 49.37 19.20 7.14
N ARG A 5 49.39 20.46 7.61
CA ARG A 5 48.53 20.95 8.70
C ARG A 5 47.09 21.14 8.23
N ASN A 6 46.89 21.68 7.02
CA ASN A 6 45.56 21.85 6.42
C ASN A 6 44.88 20.52 6.11
N ARG A 7 45.64 19.52 5.63
CA ARG A 7 45.12 18.16 5.41
C ARG A 7 44.67 17.51 6.72
N ARG A 8 45.47 17.61 7.80
CA ARG A 8 45.10 17.10 9.13
C ARG A 8 43.88 17.82 9.75
N ILE A 9 43.73 19.13 9.53
CA ILE A 9 42.57 19.88 10.03
C ILE A 9 41.31 19.47 9.26
N SER A 10 41.38 19.38 7.92
CA SER A 10 40.28 18.94 7.07
C SER A 10 39.82 17.52 7.42
N THR A 11 40.74 16.55 7.58
CA THR A 11 40.39 15.18 7.97
C THR A 11 39.72 15.11 9.35
N ARG A 12 40.15 15.93 10.32
CA ARG A 12 39.52 15.99 11.66
C ARG A 12 38.10 16.54 11.62
N ILE A 13 37.82 17.50 10.73
CA ILE A 13 36.48 18.06 10.55
C ILE A 13 35.55 17.03 9.89
N THR A 14 36.02 16.37 8.82
CA THR A 14 35.24 15.35 8.11
C THR A 14 34.91 14.15 9.00
N VAL A 15 35.87 13.66 9.80
CA VAL A 15 35.64 12.56 10.75
C VAL A 15 34.63 12.94 11.83
N LYS A 16 34.71 14.17 12.38
CA LYS A 16 33.73 14.64 13.38
C LYS A 16 32.32 14.76 12.81
N ALA A 17 32.16 15.20 11.55
CA ALA A 17 30.87 15.28 10.89
C ALA A 17 30.25 13.89 10.66
N ILE A 18 31.06 12.90 10.26
CA ILE A 18 30.62 11.51 10.07
C ILE A 18 30.19 10.88 11.39
N VAL A 19 30.99 11.03 12.46
CA VAL A 19 30.64 10.51 13.80
C VAL A 19 29.37 11.19 14.34
N GLY A 20 29.19 12.50 14.09
CA GLY A 20 27.98 13.22 14.46
C GLY A 20 26.73 12.69 13.74
N MET A 21 26.81 12.44 12.42
CA MET A 21 25.70 11.85 11.66
C MET A 21 25.37 10.43 12.11
N ILE A 22 26.38 9.61 12.42
CA ILE A 22 26.19 8.25 12.94
C ILE A 22 25.50 8.30 14.31
N LEU A 23 25.88 9.21 15.21
CA LEU A 23 25.24 9.38 16.51
C LEU A 23 23.78 9.85 16.40
N VAL A 24 23.48 10.79 15.49
CA VAL A 24 22.09 11.25 15.27
C VAL A 24 21.22 10.14 14.69
N GLY A 25 21.73 9.39 13.70
CA GLY A 25 21.03 8.23 13.13
C GLY A 25 20.83 7.10 14.15
N LEU A 26 21.84 6.84 15.00
CA LEU A 26 21.77 5.81 16.04
C LEU A 26 20.92 6.22 17.26
N LEU A 27 20.71 7.50 17.53
CA LEU A 27 19.88 7.97 18.66
C LEU A 27 18.42 8.22 18.26
N GLY A 28 18.16 8.63 17.01
CA GLY A 28 16.81 8.87 16.52
C GLY A 28 15.97 7.60 16.43
N ILE A 29 16.50 6.53 15.82
CA ILE A 29 15.79 5.25 15.63
C ILE A 29 15.38 4.59 16.97
N PRO A 30 16.25 4.48 18.00
CA PRO A 30 15.84 3.95 19.30
C PRO A 30 14.86 4.85 20.04
N ALA A 31 14.94 6.17 19.92
CA ALA A 31 14.00 7.09 20.57
C ALA A 31 12.55 6.92 20.05
N TYR A 32 12.37 6.72 18.74
CA TYR A 32 11.06 6.34 18.18
C TYR A 32 10.60 4.96 18.66
N SER A 33 11.52 3.99 18.78
CA SER A 33 11.17 2.65 19.27
C SER A 33 10.76 2.63 20.75
N LEU A 34 11.36 3.50 21.58
CA LEU A 34 11.04 3.64 23.00
C LEU A 34 9.67 4.30 23.18
N THR A 35 9.40 5.38 22.44
CA THR A 35 8.10 6.08 22.51
C THR A 35 6.95 5.22 21.99
N LEU A 36 7.17 4.41 20.94
CA LEU A 36 6.18 3.44 20.46
C LEU A 36 5.88 2.36 21.51
N LYS A 37 6.91 1.81 22.16
CA LYS A 37 6.74 0.81 23.23
C LYS A 37 5.95 1.37 24.42
N GLU A 38 6.24 2.58 24.85
CA GLU A 38 5.50 3.25 25.92
C GLU A 38 4.03 3.49 25.55
N GLN A 39 3.75 3.88 24.30
CA GLN A 39 2.38 4.06 23.83
C GLN A 39 1.61 2.73 23.75
N LEU A 40 2.23 1.68 23.21
CA LEU A 40 1.65 0.33 23.18
C LEU A 40 1.39 -0.20 24.60
N GLN A 41 2.32 0.06 25.53
CA GLN A 41 2.16 -0.34 26.93
C GLN A 41 0.96 0.36 27.58
N LYS A 42 0.78 1.67 27.36
CA LYS A 42 -0.39 2.40 27.85
C LYS A 42 -1.70 1.88 27.28
N LEU A 43 -1.73 1.53 25.98
CA LEU A 43 -2.91 0.93 25.34
C LEU A 43 -3.23 -0.44 25.95
N ARG A 44 -2.21 -1.28 26.15
CA ARG A 44 -2.36 -2.59 26.79
C ARG A 44 -2.81 -2.48 28.24
N GLU A 45 -2.28 -1.52 29.01
CA GLU A 45 -2.73 -1.22 30.39
C GLU A 45 -4.17 -0.70 30.43
N ALA A 46 -4.62 0.00 29.39
CA ALA A 46 -6.01 0.41 29.21
C ALA A 46 -6.93 -0.73 28.71
N GLY A 47 -6.40 -1.94 28.53
CA GLY A 47 -7.16 -3.10 28.03
C GLY A 47 -7.47 -3.04 26.55
N ILE A 48 -6.78 -2.19 25.77
CA ILE A 48 -6.95 -2.10 24.32
C ILE A 48 -6.00 -3.11 23.66
N PRO A 49 -6.50 -4.06 22.87
CA PRO A 49 -5.67 -4.99 22.09
C PRO A 49 -4.72 -4.25 21.16
N THR A 50 -3.45 -4.63 21.20
CA THR A 50 -2.36 -4.07 20.42
C THR A 50 -1.86 -5.02 19.32
N THR A 51 -2.33 -6.28 19.33
CA THR A 51 -2.04 -7.28 18.31
C THR A 51 -3.31 -7.97 17.84
N LEU A 52 -3.23 -8.69 16.71
CA LEU A 52 -4.38 -9.42 16.16
C LEU A 52 -4.78 -10.59 17.06
N GLU A 53 -3.82 -11.25 17.72
CA GLU A 53 -4.04 -12.37 18.63
C GLU A 53 -4.79 -11.93 19.90
N GLU A 54 -4.51 -10.71 20.37
CA GLU A 54 -5.19 -10.12 21.53
C GLU A 54 -6.66 -9.78 21.25
N LEU A 55 -7.07 -9.67 19.97
CA LEU A 55 -8.46 -9.38 19.59
C LEU A 55 -9.40 -10.58 19.77
N ALA A 56 -8.87 -11.79 19.98
CA ALA A 56 -9.65 -13.03 20.13
C ALA A 56 -10.78 -13.15 19.08
N LEU A 57 -10.45 -12.83 17.82
CA LEU A 57 -11.40 -12.86 16.72
C LEU A 57 -11.93 -14.29 16.54
N PRO A 58 -13.24 -14.46 16.31
CA PRO A 58 -13.78 -15.78 16.00
C PRO A 58 -13.18 -16.30 14.69
N GLU A 59 -13.00 -17.62 14.60
CA GLU A 59 -12.71 -18.25 13.32
C GLU A 59 -13.93 -18.07 12.40
N ILE A 60 -13.70 -17.51 11.22
CA ILE A 60 -14.72 -17.34 10.19
C ILE A 60 -14.71 -18.60 9.33
N PRO A 61 -15.83 -19.34 9.20
CA PRO A 61 -15.94 -20.47 8.29
C PRO A 61 -15.54 -20.07 6.86
N ASP A 62 -14.98 -21.01 6.10
CA ASP A 62 -14.53 -20.73 4.72
C ASP A 62 -15.68 -20.27 3.82
N GLU A 63 -16.90 -20.71 4.11
CA GLU A 63 -18.13 -20.30 3.43
C GLU A 63 -18.42 -18.79 3.62
N GLU A 64 -18.21 -18.31 4.85
CA GLU A 64 -18.40 -16.91 5.27
C GLU A 64 -17.15 -16.04 4.96
N ASN A 65 -16.05 -16.67 4.55
CA ASN A 65 -14.80 -16.00 4.27
C ASN A 65 -14.76 -15.37 2.87
N GLY A 66 -15.17 -14.10 2.81
CA GLY A 66 -15.10 -13.29 1.58
C GLY A 66 -13.70 -13.16 0.97
N ALA A 67 -12.61 -13.44 1.72
CA ALA A 67 -11.25 -13.35 1.17
C ALA A 67 -11.03 -14.25 -0.05
N LEU A 68 -11.67 -15.42 -0.09
CA LEU A 68 -11.61 -16.34 -1.23
C LEU A 68 -12.29 -15.76 -2.47
N VAL A 69 -13.39 -15.02 -2.27
CA VAL A 69 -14.11 -14.31 -3.34
C VAL A 69 -13.27 -13.14 -3.84
N TYR A 70 -12.76 -12.30 -2.94
CA TYR A 70 -11.90 -11.17 -3.29
C TYR A 70 -10.65 -11.61 -4.04
N ARG A 71 -10.00 -12.72 -3.64
CA ARG A 71 -8.86 -13.27 -4.37
C ARG A 71 -9.21 -13.55 -5.84
N LYS A 72 -10.35 -14.20 -6.10
CA LYS A 72 -10.81 -14.49 -7.47
C LYS A 72 -11.14 -13.23 -8.26
N VAL A 73 -11.71 -12.21 -7.60
CA VAL A 73 -12.00 -10.91 -8.22
C VAL A 73 -10.69 -10.22 -8.62
N PHE A 74 -9.70 -10.16 -7.73
CA PHE A 74 -8.42 -9.53 -8.01
C PHE A 74 -7.63 -10.25 -9.12
N GLU A 75 -7.62 -11.58 -9.12
CA GLU A 75 -7.01 -12.36 -10.20
C GLU A 75 -7.66 -12.06 -11.57
N LEU A 76 -8.98 -11.96 -11.61
CA LEU A 76 -9.71 -11.61 -12.83
C LEU A 76 -9.45 -10.16 -13.26
N MET A 77 -9.44 -9.23 -12.31
CA MET A 77 -9.16 -7.81 -12.55
C MET A 77 -7.74 -7.61 -13.10
N ASP A 78 -6.74 -8.31 -12.56
CA ASP A 78 -5.37 -8.28 -13.07
C ASP A 78 -5.28 -8.78 -14.52
N SER A 79 -6.03 -9.84 -14.85
CA SER A 79 -6.10 -10.36 -16.21
C SER A 79 -6.76 -9.36 -17.17
N LEU A 80 -7.88 -8.76 -16.76
CA LEU A 80 -8.60 -7.75 -17.52
C LEU A 80 -7.72 -6.51 -17.77
N HIS A 81 -7.05 -6.02 -16.74
CA HIS A 81 -6.16 -4.86 -16.83
C HIS A 81 -4.99 -5.12 -17.80
N LYS A 82 -4.41 -6.33 -17.77
CA LYS A 82 -3.35 -6.71 -18.72
C LYS A 82 -3.87 -6.78 -20.16
N LYS A 83 -5.08 -7.31 -20.35
CA LYS A 83 -5.68 -7.54 -21.67
C LYS A 83 -6.17 -6.26 -22.35
N TYR A 84 -6.79 -5.36 -21.59
CA TYR A 84 -7.38 -4.11 -22.09
C TYR A 84 -6.60 -2.89 -21.63
N ARG A 85 -5.26 -2.98 -21.61
CA ARG A 85 -4.38 -1.94 -21.03
C ARG A 85 -4.62 -0.56 -21.63
N GLU A 86 -4.81 -0.49 -22.95
CA GLU A 86 -4.99 0.77 -23.67
C GLU A 86 -6.35 1.40 -23.35
N GLU A 87 -7.40 0.59 -23.28
CA GLU A 87 -8.74 1.01 -22.87
C GLU A 87 -8.78 1.35 -21.37
N TRP A 88 -7.94 0.69 -20.55
CA TRP A 88 -7.89 0.87 -19.10
C TRP A 88 -7.56 2.30 -18.70
N LYS A 89 -6.77 3.00 -19.51
CA LYS A 89 -6.48 4.42 -19.36
C LYS A 89 -7.75 5.27 -19.19
N TYR A 90 -8.85 4.84 -19.81
CA TYR A 90 -10.13 5.54 -19.86
C TYR A 90 -11.20 4.89 -18.98
N MET A 91 -10.85 3.89 -18.16
CA MET A 91 -11.80 3.25 -17.24
C MET A 91 -12.34 4.24 -16.20
N PRO A 92 -13.63 4.13 -15.81
CA PRO A 92 -14.18 4.90 -14.70
C PRO A 92 -13.40 4.63 -13.40
N TYR A 93 -13.11 5.69 -12.64
CA TYR A 93 -12.42 5.69 -11.34
C TYR A 93 -10.95 5.23 -11.32
N GLU A 94 -10.60 4.17 -12.05
CA GLU A 94 -9.26 3.56 -12.05
C GLU A 94 -8.37 4.04 -13.21
N GLY A 95 -8.97 4.67 -14.24
CA GLY A 95 -8.24 5.19 -15.38
C GLY A 95 -7.35 6.39 -15.02
N THR A 96 -6.29 6.58 -15.80
CA THR A 96 -5.38 7.73 -15.62
C THR A 96 -5.97 9.04 -16.15
N VAL A 97 -7.00 8.97 -17.00
CA VAL A 97 -7.75 10.14 -17.48
C VAL A 97 -9.06 10.25 -16.69
N GLY A 98 -9.27 11.39 -16.03
CA GLY A 98 -10.51 11.68 -15.33
C GLY A 98 -11.72 11.54 -16.25
N TRP A 99 -12.77 10.85 -15.78
CA TRP A 99 -13.92 10.44 -16.60
C TRP A 99 -14.61 11.60 -17.33
N ASP A 100 -14.68 12.77 -16.69
CA ASP A 100 -15.20 14.02 -17.25
C ASP A 100 -14.43 14.51 -18.49
N LYS A 101 -13.15 14.12 -18.61
CA LYS A 101 -12.23 14.54 -19.67
C LYS A 101 -12.01 13.47 -20.75
N VAL A 102 -12.60 12.28 -20.60
CA VAL A 102 -12.51 11.22 -21.60
C VAL A 102 -13.30 11.65 -22.86
N PRO A 103 -12.73 11.54 -24.07
CA PRO A 103 -13.47 11.81 -25.31
C PRO A 103 -14.72 10.92 -25.42
N GLU A 104 -15.82 11.46 -25.96
CA GLU A 104 -17.09 10.72 -26.04
C GLU A 104 -17.00 9.40 -26.83
N GLU A 105 -16.14 9.34 -27.85
CA GLU A 105 -15.90 8.10 -28.59
C GLU A 105 -15.25 7.02 -27.72
N GLU A 106 -14.27 7.40 -26.89
CA GLU A 106 -13.60 6.48 -25.97
C GLU A 106 -14.52 6.08 -24.81
N LYS A 107 -15.36 7.00 -24.32
CA LYS A 107 -16.40 6.66 -23.32
C LYS A 107 -17.32 5.57 -23.86
N LYS A 108 -17.79 5.69 -25.10
CA LYS A 108 -18.66 4.68 -25.73
C LYS A 108 -17.96 3.33 -25.83
N LYS A 109 -16.70 3.29 -26.25
CA LYS A 109 -15.91 2.05 -26.33
C LYS A 109 -15.73 1.38 -24.97
N VAL A 110 -15.38 2.15 -23.95
CA VAL A 110 -15.18 1.62 -22.59
C VAL A 110 -16.49 1.14 -21.98
N VAL A 111 -17.59 1.89 -22.13
CA VAL A 111 -18.92 1.48 -21.65
C VAL A 111 -19.36 0.20 -22.36
N ASP A 112 -19.20 0.13 -23.68
CA ASP A 112 -19.53 -1.06 -24.46
C ASP A 112 -18.70 -2.28 -24.00
N LEU A 113 -17.39 -2.08 -23.79
CA LEU A 113 -16.49 -3.09 -23.25
C LEU A 113 -16.97 -3.58 -21.87
N ILE A 114 -17.30 -2.69 -20.94
CA ILE A 114 -17.73 -3.08 -19.59
C ILE A 114 -19.06 -3.83 -19.63
N LEU A 115 -20.03 -3.35 -20.42
CA LEU A 115 -21.40 -3.86 -20.40
C LEU A 115 -21.57 -5.16 -21.19
N HIS A 116 -20.81 -5.36 -22.28
CA HIS A 116 -21.02 -6.50 -23.18
C HIS A 116 -19.94 -7.57 -23.09
N ASN A 117 -18.88 -7.34 -22.30
CA ASN A 117 -17.84 -8.33 -22.12
C ASN A 117 -18.16 -9.30 -20.97
N PRO A 118 -18.23 -10.62 -21.24
CA PRO A 118 -18.59 -11.60 -20.23
C PRO A 118 -17.57 -11.70 -19.09
N GLU A 119 -16.30 -11.31 -19.30
CA GLU A 119 -15.27 -11.31 -18.25
C GLU A 119 -15.55 -10.20 -17.22
N PHE A 120 -15.99 -9.02 -17.66
CA PHE A 120 -16.43 -7.94 -16.74
C PHE A 120 -17.72 -8.32 -16.03
N ALA A 121 -18.70 -8.91 -16.73
CA ALA A 121 -19.92 -9.41 -16.11
C ALA A 121 -19.63 -10.45 -15.00
N LYS A 122 -18.70 -11.37 -15.26
CA LYS A 122 -18.25 -12.37 -14.28
C LYS A 122 -17.62 -11.72 -13.04
N MET A 123 -16.87 -10.63 -13.21
CA MET A 123 -16.29 -9.89 -12.09
C MET A 123 -17.38 -9.32 -11.16
N TYR A 124 -18.42 -8.68 -11.71
CA TYR A 124 -19.54 -8.18 -10.92
C TYR A 124 -20.35 -9.30 -10.27
N GLN A 125 -20.58 -10.41 -10.98
CA GLN A 125 -21.25 -11.58 -10.41
C GLN A 125 -20.51 -12.20 -9.23
N LEU A 126 -19.17 -12.15 -9.21
CA LEU A 126 -18.38 -12.61 -8.07
C LEU A 126 -18.60 -11.71 -6.85
N LEU A 127 -18.79 -10.40 -7.04
CA LEU A 127 -19.05 -9.44 -5.97
C LEU A 127 -20.49 -9.49 -5.45
N GLU A 128 -21.46 -9.85 -6.29
CA GLU A 128 -22.87 -10.01 -5.90
C GLU A 128 -23.13 -11.27 -5.08
N LYS A 129 -22.23 -12.26 -5.13
CA LYS A 129 -22.35 -13.42 -4.26
C LYS A 129 -22.04 -12.99 -2.83
N PRO A 130 -22.99 -13.09 -1.89
CA PRO A 130 -22.66 -12.87 -0.49
C PRO A 130 -21.57 -13.88 -0.09
N PRO A 131 -20.64 -13.51 0.81
CA PRO A 131 -19.97 -14.53 1.61
C PRO A 131 -21.08 -15.37 2.25
N GLY A 132 -21.05 -16.67 1.97
CA GLY A 132 -22.15 -17.60 2.30
C GLY A 132 -22.25 -17.86 3.78
#